data_AF-A0A939MAH7-F1
#
_entry.id   AF-A0A939MAH7-F1
#
_cell.length_a   1.000
_cell.length_b   1.000
_cell.length_c   1.000
_cell.angle_alpha   90.00
_cell.angle_beta   90.00
_cell.angle_gamma   90.00
#
_symmetry.space_group_name_H-M   'P 1'
#
loop_
_entity.id
_entity.type
_entity.pdbx_description
1 polymer ?
#
loop_
_entity_poly.entity_id
_entity_poly.type
_entity_poly.pdbx_seq_one_letter_code
_entity_poly.pdbx_strand_id
1 'polypeptide(L)'
;MILPFLRGMGPMSTKPPSTPGSANYGVGSRGVLNPVYTTLTVQIWGSSGGGGGANNTLAGAGGANAYFGGTGGASWFSFPGGTLIAYGGGGGGNGLYDPEFGPTNGAGGGIGGASGGSTNAAGSGNSGGGGAILISASGGPGGRGGFVSRTWNWYDAGAPAFGSTLTLTCGGGGGGGAGFFNDGELGTVPCNGNAGADASASVSWT
;
A
#
# COMPACT_ATOMS: atom_id res chain seq x y z
N MET A 1 -21.38 -14.85 60.52
CA MET A 1 -21.90 -15.71 59.44
C MET A 1 -21.88 -14.88 58.16
N ILE A 2 -20.80 -14.98 57.37
CA ILE A 2 -20.62 -14.23 56.12
C ILE A 2 -21.16 -15.10 54.98
N LEU A 3 -22.07 -14.54 54.20
CA LEU A 3 -22.84 -15.21 53.16
C LEU A 3 -21.93 -15.67 51.99
N PRO A 4 -21.89 -16.96 51.62
CA PRO A 4 -20.94 -17.51 50.64
C PRO A 4 -21.35 -17.34 49.16
N PHE A 5 -22.33 -16.48 48.83
CA PHE A 5 -22.91 -16.41 47.47
C PHE A 5 -22.30 -15.36 46.53
N LEU A 6 -21.34 -14.55 47.00
CA LEU A 6 -20.63 -13.60 46.12
C LEU A 6 -19.43 -14.23 45.38
N ARG A 7 -19.44 -15.55 45.15
CA ARG A 7 -18.53 -16.22 44.21
C ARG A 7 -19.32 -16.56 42.95
N GLY A 8 -19.41 -15.62 42.02
CA GLY A 8 -19.99 -15.92 40.70
C GLY A 8 -20.50 -14.75 39.88
N MET A 9 -20.65 -13.55 40.47
CA MET A 9 -20.97 -12.34 39.71
C MET A 9 -19.68 -11.70 39.13
N GLY A 10 -18.92 -12.47 38.35
CA GLY A 10 -18.19 -11.81 37.26
C GLY A 10 -19.22 -11.14 36.36
N PRO A 11 -18.90 -10.04 35.65
CA PRO A 11 -19.85 -9.45 34.73
C PRO A 11 -20.32 -10.57 33.79
N MET A 12 -21.61 -10.91 33.87
CA MET A 12 -22.29 -11.63 32.79
C MET A 12 -22.18 -10.69 31.60
N SER A 13 -21.08 -10.89 30.90
CA SER A 13 -20.64 -10.15 29.75
C SER A 13 -21.68 -10.46 28.70
N THR A 14 -22.72 -9.63 28.60
CA THR A 14 -23.74 -9.71 27.58
C THR A 14 -23.06 -9.37 26.26
N LYS A 15 -22.31 -10.35 25.74
CA LYS A 15 -21.75 -10.36 24.40
C LYS A 15 -22.84 -9.82 23.49
N PRO A 16 -22.60 -8.69 22.80
CA PRO A 16 -23.63 -8.13 21.95
C PRO A 16 -23.96 -9.15 20.85
N PRO A 17 -25.24 -9.29 20.47
CA PRO A 17 -25.61 -10.14 19.36
C PRO A 17 -25.00 -9.55 18.09
N SER A 18 -24.06 -10.27 17.50
CA SER A 18 -23.34 -9.85 16.30
C SER A 18 -23.69 -10.79 15.15
N THR A 19 -24.00 -10.21 14.00
CA THR A 19 -24.18 -10.95 12.75
C THR A 19 -22.85 -10.90 12.01
N PRO A 20 -22.19 -12.04 11.76
CA PRO A 20 -20.92 -12.06 11.05
C PRO A 20 -21.00 -11.42 9.68
N GLY A 21 -19.93 -10.74 9.27
CA GLY A 21 -19.89 -10.07 7.98
C GLY A 21 -18.50 -9.59 7.60
N SER A 22 -18.38 -9.12 6.36
CA SER A 22 -17.16 -8.49 5.87
C SER A 22 -17.45 -7.47 4.76
N ALA A 23 -16.55 -6.51 4.62
CA ALA A 23 -16.55 -5.52 3.54
C ALA A 23 -15.12 -5.31 3.03
N ASN A 24 -15.00 -5.16 1.72
CA ASN A 24 -13.73 -4.86 1.05
C ASN A 24 -13.80 -3.49 0.41
N TYR A 25 -12.68 -2.78 0.43
CA TYR A 25 -12.59 -1.42 -0.06
C TYR A 25 -11.36 -1.24 -0.94
N GLY A 26 -11.55 -0.65 -2.12
CA GLY A 26 -10.48 -0.21 -3.02
C GLY A 26 -10.06 1.24 -2.75
N VAL A 27 -9.50 1.93 -3.75
CA VAL A 27 -9.03 3.32 -3.64
C VAL A 27 -10.12 4.28 -3.20
N GLY A 28 -9.72 5.31 -2.44
CA GLY A 28 -10.58 6.43 -2.05
C GLY A 28 -10.78 6.55 -0.55
N SER A 29 -11.64 7.47 -0.14
CA SER A 29 -11.98 7.71 1.27
C SER A 29 -13.46 7.45 1.51
N ARG A 30 -13.78 6.71 2.57
CA ARG A 30 -15.16 6.44 2.98
C ARG A 30 -15.34 6.47 4.50
N GLY A 31 -16.55 6.80 4.90
CA GLY A 31 -17.06 6.45 6.22
C GLY A 31 -17.42 4.96 6.25
N VAL A 32 -16.91 4.24 7.23
CA VAL A 32 -17.28 2.85 7.52
C VAL A 32 -18.13 2.86 8.77
N LEU A 33 -19.39 2.44 8.66
CA LEU A 33 -20.23 2.25 9.83
C LEU A 33 -19.71 1.04 10.59
N ASN A 34 -19.34 1.24 11.84
CA ASN A 34 -18.84 0.17 12.68
C ASN A 34 -19.99 -0.75 13.11
N PRO A 35 -20.00 -2.04 12.70
CA PRO A 35 -21.09 -2.95 13.00
C PRO A 35 -21.15 -3.27 14.50
N VAL A 36 -22.21 -3.95 14.92
CA VAL A 36 -22.20 -4.64 16.21
C VAL A 36 -21.35 -5.89 16.05
N TYR A 37 -20.30 -6.02 16.84
CA TYR A 37 -19.35 -7.12 16.77
C TYR A 37 -18.97 -7.62 18.15
N THR A 38 -18.53 -8.86 18.20
CA THR A 38 -17.65 -9.35 19.25
C THR A 38 -16.19 -9.32 18.91
N THR A 39 -15.86 -9.59 17.66
CA THR A 39 -14.52 -9.36 17.13
C THR A 39 -14.60 -8.51 15.88
N LEU A 40 -13.73 -7.53 15.77
CA LEU A 40 -13.57 -6.69 14.60
C LEU A 40 -12.13 -6.85 14.13
N THR A 41 -11.93 -7.23 12.88
CA THR A 41 -10.61 -7.27 12.25
C THR A 41 -10.57 -6.29 11.11
N VAL A 42 -9.56 -5.42 11.12
CA VAL A 42 -9.28 -4.49 10.03
C VAL A 42 -7.90 -4.82 9.48
N GLN A 43 -7.83 -4.97 8.16
CA GLN A 43 -6.59 -5.19 7.42
C GLN A 43 -6.47 -4.14 6.32
N ILE A 44 -5.28 -3.58 6.17
CA ILE A 44 -5.03 -2.48 5.23
C ILE A 44 -3.70 -2.75 4.54
N TRP A 45 -3.72 -2.60 3.22
CA TRP A 45 -2.54 -2.64 2.37
C TRP A 45 -2.25 -1.22 1.85
N GLY A 46 -0.98 -0.85 1.85
CA GLY A 46 -0.51 0.36 1.17
C GLY A 46 -0.43 0.09 -0.33
N SER A 47 -0.53 1.13 -1.15
CA SER A 47 -0.37 0.97 -2.60
C SER A 47 1.10 0.86 -2.98
N SER A 48 1.37 0.37 -4.18
CA SER A 48 2.75 0.31 -4.71
C SER A 48 3.10 1.55 -5.52
N GLY A 49 4.39 1.86 -5.62
CA GLY A 49 4.90 2.86 -6.54
C GLY A 49 4.85 2.39 -7.99
N GLY A 50 4.79 3.33 -8.92
CA GLY A 50 4.92 3.05 -10.36
C GLY A 50 6.37 2.79 -10.76
N GLY A 51 6.58 2.18 -11.92
CA GLY A 51 7.91 1.99 -12.51
C GLY A 51 8.37 3.21 -13.29
N GLY A 52 9.68 3.39 -13.41
CA GLY A 52 10.28 4.46 -14.22
C GLY A 52 10.19 4.20 -15.73
N GLY A 53 10.37 5.24 -16.53
CA GLY A 53 10.59 5.11 -17.98
C GLY A 53 12.05 4.75 -18.30
N ALA A 54 12.45 4.89 -19.56
CA ALA A 54 13.86 4.80 -19.93
C ALA A 54 14.33 5.97 -20.78
N ASN A 55 15.64 6.16 -20.82
CA ASN A 55 16.28 7.27 -21.51
C ASN A 55 17.47 6.78 -22.37
N ASN A 56 17.66 7.38 -23.53
CA ASN A 56 18.81 7.13 -24.41
C ASN A 56 19.98 8.05 -24.03
N THR A 57 21.14 7.46 -23.75
CA THR A 57 22.35 8.19 -23.36
C THR A 57 23.07 8.89 -24.54
N LEU A 58 22.72 8.55 -25.79
CA LEU A 58 23.35 9.08 -27.01
C LEU A 58 23.23 10.61 -27.22
N ALA A 59 22.29 11.27 -26.53
CA ALA A 59 22.05 12.71 -26.71
C ALA A 59 22.84 13.62 -25.74
N GLY A 60 23.93 13.14 -25.12
CA GLY A 60 24.73 13.94 -24.19
C GLY A 60 23.94 14.45 -22.96
N ALA A 61 22.76 13.88 -22.71
CA ALA A 61 21.86 14.29 -21.64
C ALA A 61 22.27 13.65 -20.32
N GLY A 62 23.44 14.04 -19.81
CA GLY A 62 23.83 13.85 -18.40
C GLY A 62 23.01 14.73 -17.43
N GLY A 63 21.71 14.91 -17.71
CA GLY A 63 20.79 15.73 -16.94
C GLY A 63 20.02 14.91 -15.90
N ALA A 64 19.51 15.59 -14.87
CA ALA A 64 18.72 14.95 -13.83
C ALA A 64 17.52 14.17 -14.41
N ASN A 65 17.43 12.89 -14.02
CA ASN A 65 16.36 11.95 -14.38
C ASN A 65 14.96 12.57 -14.17
N ALA A 66 14.25 12.93 -15.24
CA ALA A 66 12.92 13.55 -15.14
C ALA A 66 11.75 12.55 -15.13
N TYR A 67 12.00 11.26 -15.37
CA TYR A 67 10.97 10.27 -15.72
C TYR A 67 10.71 9.16 -14.67
N PHE A 68 10.84 9.50 -13.38
CA PHE A 68 10.59 8.56 -12.28
C PHE A 68 9.14 8.07 -12.23
N GLY A 69 8.95 6.83 -11.78
CA GLY A 69 7.64 6.36 -11.36
C GLY A 69 7.16 7.14 -10.13
N GLY A 70 5.85 7.37 -10.02
CA GLY A 70 5.23 7.99 -8.87
C GLY A 70 5.27 7.10 -7.64
N THR A 71 5.30 7.71 -6.45
CA THR A 71 5.14 7.02 -5.17
C THR A 71 3.68 6.57 -4.97
N GLY A 72 3.48 5.40 -4.40
CA GLY A 72 2.16 4.92 -3.99
C GLY A 72 1.60 5.73 -2.81
N GLY A 73 0.30 6.01 -2.83
CA GLY A 73 -0.41 6.59 -1.70
C GLY A 73 -0.44 5.71 -0.45
N ALA A 74 -0.39 6.36 0.72
CA ALA A 74 -0.64 5.70 1.99
C ALA A 74 -2.13 5.35 2.16
N SER A 75 -2.38 4.29 2.91
CA SER A 75 -3.71 3.88 3.35
C SER A 75 -3.79 3.97 4.87
N TRP A 76 -4.93 4.38 5.40
CA TRP A 76 -5.12 4.44 6.84
C TRP A 76 -6.55 4.21 7.26
N PHE A 77 -6.70 3.74 8.49
CA PHE A 77 -7.97 3.60 9.18
C PHE A 77 -7.90 4.34 10.50
N SER A 78 -8.71 5.38 10.63
CA SER A 78 -8.78 6.23 11.82
C SER A 78 -9.96 5.83 12.69
N PHE A 79 -9.69 5.65 13.98
CA PHE A 79 -10.66 5.34 15.02
C PHE A 79 -10.38 6.17 16.28
N PRO A 80 -11.36 6.35 17.19
CA PRO A 80 -11.19 7.23 18.36
C PRO A 80 -9.99 6.91 19.27
N GLY A 81 -9.47 5.68 19.21
CA GLY A 81 -8.31 5.22 19.98
C GLY A 81 -6.98 5.18 19.22
N GLY A 82 -6.93 5.62 17.96
CA GLY A 82 -5.70 5.61 17.17
C GLY A 82 -5.91 5.49 15.67
N THR A 83 -4.81 5.27 14.95
CA THR A 83 -4.80 5.12 13.49
C THR A 83 -3.96 3.93 13.09
N LEU A 84 -4.50 3.08 12.21
CA LEU A 84 -3.72 2.08 11.48
C LEU A 84 -3.21 2.72 10.20
N ILE A 85 -1.93 2.58 9.89
CA ILE A 85 -1.33 3.16 8.69
C ILE A 85 -0.54 2.10 7.94
N ALA A 86 -0.81 1.97 6.65
CA ALA A 86 0.04 1.25 5.69
C ALA A 86 0.58 2.26 4.69
N TYR A 87 1.88 2.54 4.75
CA TYR A 87 2.53 3.50 3.86
C TYR A 87 2.66 2.91 2.45
N GLY A 88 2.50 3.73 1.42
CA GLY A 88 2.74 3.31 0.05
C GLY A 88 4.22 3.10 -0.24
N GLY A 89 4.52 2.30 -1.26
CA GLY A 89 5.89 2.10 -1.73
C GLY A 89 6.38 3.22 -2.66
N GLY A 90 7.70 3.42 -2.71
CA GLY A 90 8.35 4.41 -3.57
C GLY A 90 8.32 4.01 -5.05
N GLY A 91 8.37 5.00 -5.94
CA GLY A 91 8.48 4.76 -7.38
C GLY A 91 9.85 4.23 -7.80
N GLY A 92 9.89 3.52 -8.93
CA GLY A 92 11.11 3.01 -9.54
C GLY A 92 11.87 4.07 -10.34
N GLY A 93 13.19 3.88 -10.44
CA GLY A 93 14.10 4.69 -11.24
C GLY A 93 14.18 4.26 -12.70
N ASN A 94 14.76 5.14 -13.52
CA ASN A 94 14.83 4.98 -14.98
C ASN A 94 15.90 3.98 -15.42
N GLY A 95 15.61 3.22 -16.48
CA GLY A 95 16.63 2.48 -17.21
C GLY A 95 17.41 3.39 -18.17
N LEU A 96 18.67 3.05 -18.42
CA LEU A 96 19.53 3.71 -19.41
C LEU A 96 19.92 2.73 -20.50
N TYR A 97 20.06 3.20 -21.73
CA TYR A 97 20.63 2.42 -22.83
C TYR A 97 21.89 3.09 -23.37
N ASP A 98 23.00 2.37 -23.31
CA ASP A 98 24.27 2.77 -23.92
C ASP A 98 24.60 1.79 -25.06
N PRO A 99 24.85 2.25 -26.30
CA PRO A 99 25.22 1.37 -27.41
C PRO A 99 26.56 0.64 -27.20
N GLU A 100 27.48 1.21 -26.42
CA GLU A 100 28.80 0.64 -26.16
C GLU A 100 28.77 -0.34 -24.97
N PHE A 101 27.91 -0.09 -23.98
CA PHE A 101 27.86 -0.86 -22.73
C PHE A 101 26.56 -1.67 -22.52
N GLY A 102 25.58 -1.53 -23.41
CA GLY A 102 24.27 -2.18 -23.32
C GLY A 102 23.28 -1.50 -22.35
N PRO A 103 22.10 -2.12 -22.11
CA PRO A 103 21.09 -1.57 -21.22
C PRO A 103 21.51 -1.68 -19.74
N THR A 104 21.35 -0.59 -19.00
CA THR A 104 21.51 -0.52 -17.54
C THR A 104 20.16 -0.34 -16.87
N ASN A 105 19.87 -1.14 -15.84
CA ASN A 105 18.62 -1.07 -15.09
C ASN A 105 18.56 0.16 -14.17
N GLY A 106 17.36 0.71 -14.01
CA GLY A 106 17.08 1.74 -13.02
C GLY A 106 17.01 1.20 -11.60
N ALA A 107 17.20 2.09 -10.62
CA ALA A 107 17.08 1.77 -9.19
C ALA A 107 15.66 1.30 -8.84
N GLY A 108 15.53 0.39 -7.87
CA GLY A 108 14.23 -0.02 -7.33
C GLY A 108 13.61 1.03 -6.41
N GLY A 109 12.28 1.04 -6.35
CA GLY A 109 11.55 1.86 -5.40
C GLY A 109 11.65 1.36 -3.96
N GLY A 110 11.61 2.28 -3.00
CA GLY A 110 11.64 1.95 -1.57
C GLY A 110 10.38 1.21 -1.10
N ILE A 111 10.49 0.34 -0.09
CA ILE A 111 9.35 -0.37 0.49
C ILE A 111 8.51 0.55 1.38
N GLY A 112 7.19 0.36 1.38
CA GLY A 112 6.28 1.02 2.32
C GLY A 112 6.32 0.34 3.69
N GLY A 113 6.31 1.13 4.77
CA GLY A 113 6.18 0.63 6.14
C GLY A 113 4.72 0.43 6.60
N ALA A 114 4.55 0.06 7.86
CA ALA A 114 3.23 -0.04 8.50
C ALA A 114 3.30 0.32 10.00
N SER A 115 2.21 0.84 10.57
CA SER A 115 2.14 1.21 11.98
C SER A 115 0.71 1.16 12.56
N GLY A 116 0.61 1.07 13.89
CA GLY A 116 -0.64 1.17 14.65
C GLY A 116 -1.44 -0.14 14.82
N GLY A 117 -1.08 -1.19 14.07
CA GLY A 117 -1.68 -2.52 14.19
C GLY A 117 -1.02 -3.39 15.24
N SER A 118 -1.70 -4.50 15.56
CA SER A 118 -1.08 -5.63 16.28
C SER A 118 -0.13 -6.42 15.39
N THR A 119 -0.34 -6.35 14.08
CA THR A 119 0.59 -6.84 13.05
C THR A 119 0.93 -5.68 12.13
N ASN A 120 2.23 -5.38 12.02
CA ASN A 120 2.75 -4.40 11.09
C ASN A 120 3.84 -5.08 10.26
N ALA A 121 3.65 -5.15 8.95
CA ALA A 121 4.64 -5.69 8.03
C ALA A 121 5.01 -4.61 7.02
N ALA A 122 6.31 -4.44 6.79
CA ALA A 122 6.76 -3.68 5.64
C ALA A 122 6.30 -4.38 4.36
N GLY A 123 6.10 -3.60 3.29
CA GLY A 123 5.90 -4.14 1.96
C GLY A 123 7.10 -4.98 1.55
N SER A 124 6.92 -5.84 0.56
CA SER A 124 8.08 -6.51 -0.03
C SER A 124 8.81 -5.55 -0.98
N GLY A 125 10.14 -5.61 -0.96
CA GLY A 125 10.91 -5.06 -2.05
C GLY A 125 10.66 -5.92 -3.28
N ASN A 126 10.11 -5.34 -4.35
CA ASN A 126 10.53 -5.85 -5.65
C ASN A 126 11.94 -5.28 -5.86
N SER A 127 12.93 -6.12 -6.15
CA SER A 127 14.17 -5.63 -6.74
C SER A 127 13.79 -4.86 -8.00
N GLY A 128 14.09 -3.55 -8.03
CA GLY A 128 14.01 -2.80 -9.27
C GLY A 128 14.89 -3.47 -10.31
N GLY A 129 14.34 -3.70 -11.49
CA GLY A 129 15.07 -4.20 -12.64
C GLY A 129 14.63 -5.60 -13.08
N GLY A 130 13.55 -5.67 -13.85
CA GLY A 130 13.39 -6.71 -14.88
C GLY A 130 13.72 -6.05 -16.22
N GLY A 131 14.79 -6.52 -16.86
CA GLY A 131 15.53 -5.80 -17.89
C GLY A 131 14.90 -5.74 -19.29
N ALA A 132 15.53 -4.87 -20.08
CA ALA A 132 15.25 -4.60 -21.48
C ALA A 132 15.55 -5.80 -22.39
N ILE A 133 14.63 -6.15 -23.28
CA ILE A 133 14.95 -6.85 -24.53
C ILE A 133 15.13 -5.77 -25.59
N LEU A 134 16.38 -5.51 -25.98
CA LEU A 134 16.96 -4.78 -27.14
C LEU A 134 16.28 -3.52 -27.75
N ILE A 135 15.02 -3.21 -27.48
CA ILE A 135 14.21 -2.10 -28.05
C ILE A 135 13.29 -1.51 -26.95
N SER A 136 13.43 -1.93 -25.69
CA SER A 136 12.56 -1.51 -24.58
C SER A 136 13.31 -1.56 -23.26
N ALA A 137 14.23 -0.64 -23.02
CA ALA A 137 14.61 -0.39 -21.63
C ALA A 137 13.39 0.19 -20.92
N SER A 138 13.09 -0.34 -19.74
CA SER A 138 12.06 0.16 -18.84
C SER A 138 12.69 0.37 -17.48
N GLY A 139 12.24 1.40 -16.77
CA GLY A 139 12.59 1.58 -15.38
C GLY A 139 11.98 0.45 -14.55
N GLY A 140 12.69 0.05 -13.49
CA GLY A 140 12.24 -1.05 -12.64
C GLY A 140 10.88 -0.76 -11.99
N PRO A 141 10.13 -1.80 -11.57
CA PRO A 141 8.90 -1.60 -10.82
C PRO A 141 9.14 -0.82 -9.52
N GLY A 142 8.15 -0.06 -9.07
CA GLY A 142 8.17 0.58 -7.75
C GLY A 142 8.09 -0.44 -6.61
N GLY A 143 8.34 0.05 -5.39
CA GLY A 143 8.22 -0.71 -4.16
C GLY A 143 6.76 -0.99 -3.80
N ARG A 144 6.50 -2.07 -3.06
CA ARG A 144 5.16 -2.38 -2.56
C ARG A 144 4.86 -1.61 -1.28
N GLY A 145 3.59 -1.26 -1.08
CA GLY A 145 3.12 -0.67 0.16
C GLY A 145 3.12 -1.68 1.32
N GLY A 146 3.10 -1.14 2.54
CA GLY A 146 3.07 -1.93 3.76
C GLY A 146 1.75 -2.65 4.02
N PHE A 147 1.72 -3.45 5.07
CA PHE A 147 0.53 -4.13 5.55
C PHE A 147 0.36 -3.89 7.04
N VAL A 148 -0.83 -3.46 7.44
CA VAL A 148 -1.22 -3.36 8.84
C VAL A 148 -2.50 -4.15 9.07
N SER A 149 -2.55 -4.88 10.18
CA SER A 149 -3.81 -5.43 10.68
C SER A 149 -3.96 -5.24 12.17
N ARG A 150 -5.21 -5.09 12.60
CA ARG A 150 -5.58 -5.11 14.01
C ARG A 150 -6.89 -5.83 14.19
N THR A 151 -6.94 -6.62 15.26
CA THR A 151 -8.16 -7.26 15.74
C THR A 151 -8.49 -6.70 17.11
N TRP A 152 -9.76 -6.38 17.32
CA TRP A 152 -10.31 -5.98 18.62
C TRP A 152 -11.38 -6.97 19.03
N ASN A 153 -11.40 -7.30 20.32
CA ASN A 153 -12.61 -7.76 20.99
C ASN A 153 -13.45 -6.55 21.42
N TRP A 154 -14.76 -6.73 21.52
CA TRP A 154 -15.69 -5.66 21.89
C TRP A 154 -15.43 -5.00 23.25
N TYR A 155 -14.70 -5.68 24.15
CA TYR A 155 -14.33 -5.19 25.48
C TYR A 155 -12.89 -4.66 25.55
N ASP A 156 -12.15 -4.67 24.44
CA ASP A 156 -10.77 -4.16 24.43
C ASP A 156 -10.76 -2.64 24.64
N ALA A 157 -9.82 -2.16 25.44
CA ALA A 157 -9.62 -0.73 25.61
C ALA A 157 -9.23 -0.07 24.27
N GLY A 158 -9.97 0.97 23.89
CA GLY A 158 -9.78 1.65 22.60
C GLY A 158 -10.36 0.90 21.40
N ALA A 159 -11.18 -0.14 21.63
CA ALA A 159 -11.99 -0.74 20.58
C ALA A 159 -12.98 0.29 19.99
N PRO A 160 -13.18 0.32 18.67
CA PRO A 160 -14.15 1.20 18.06
C PRO A 160 -15.57 0.92 18.58
N ALA A 161 -16.28 1.96 19.06
CA ALA A 161 -17.63 1.82 19.58
C ALA A 161 -18.62 1.43 18.46
N PHE A 162 -19.52 0.48 18.71
CA PHE A 162 -20.55 0.10 17.76
C PHE A 162 -21.37 1.31 17.31
N GLY A 163 -21.79 1.35 16.03
CA GLY A 163 -22.56 2.45 15.46
C GLY A 163 -21.79 3.76 15.22
N SER A 164 -20.52 3.84 15.62
CA SER A 164 -19.65 4.96 15.23
C SER A 164 -19.27 4.88 13.74
N THR A 165 -19.04 6.04 13.14
CA THR A 165 -18.49 6.14 11.77
C THR A 165 -16.98 6.30 11.84
N LEU A 166 -16.26 5.39 11.21
CA LEU A 166 -14.80 5.36 11.15
C LEU A 166 -14.35 5.80 9.76
N THR A 167 -13.17 6.41 9.65
CA THR A 167 -12.66 6.85 8.34
C THR A 167 -11.64 5.84 7.84
N LEU A 168 -11.92 5.30 6.65
CA LEU A 168 -11.00 4.43 5.92
C LEU A 168 -10.59 5.11 4.62
N THR A 169 -9.29 5.27 4.44
CA THR A 169 -8.70 5.78 3.20
C THR A 169 -7.74 4.74 2.64
N CYS A 170 -7.89 4.42 1.34
CA CYS A 170 -6.94 3.61 0.59
C CYS A 170 -6.28 4.46 -0.47
N GLY A 171 -4.95 4.47 -0.48
CA GLY A 171 -4.13 5.20 -1.44
C GLY A 171 -4.21 4.62 -2.85
N GLY A 172 -4.12 5.48 -3.86
CA GLY A 172 -3.94 5.06 -5.26
C GLY A 172 -2.51 4.58 -5.51
N GLY A 173 -2.33 3.70 -6.50
CA GLY A 173 -1.02 3.31 -7.00
C GLY A 173 -0.26 4.49 -7.60
N GLY A 174 1.07 4.43 -7.54
CA GLY A 174 1.93 5.44 -8.16
C GLY A 174 1.81 5.40 -9.68
N GLY A 175 1.78 6.57 -10.33
CA GLY A 175 1.78 6.64 -11.80
C GLY A 175 3.05 6.05 -12.41
N GLY A 176 2.96 5.48 -13.61
CA GLY A 176 4.14 5.07 -14.38
C GLY A 176 4.91 6.30 -14.88
N GLY A 177 6.24 6.23 -14.86
CA GLY A 177 7.09 7.21 -15.52
C GLY A 177 7.03 7.03 -17.05
N ALA A 178 7.00 8.12 -17.82
CA ALA A 178 7.02 8.06 -19.28
C ALA A 178 8.35 8.58 -19.80
N GLY A 179 8.97 7.91 -20.77
CA GLY A 179 10.19 8.33 -21.44
C GLY A 179 10.12 8.13 -22.95
N PHE A 180 11.16 8.55 -23.65
CA PHE A 180 11.30 8.35 -25.09
C PHE A 180 12.71 7.86 -25.41
N PHE A 181 12.79 6.85 -26.27
CA PHE A 181 14.01 6.50 -26.98
C PHE A 181 14.03 7.25 -28.30
N ASN A 182 15.12 7.94 -28.59
CA ASN A 182 15.37 8.50 -29.91
C ASN A 182 16.75 8.03 -30.33
N ASP A 183 16.81 6.91 -31.04
CA ASP A 183 17.99 6.59 -31.81
C ASP A 183 17.75 7.12 -33.23
N GLY A 184 18.75 7.74 -33.83
CA GLY A 184 18.59 8.41 -35.12
C GLY A 184 18.23 7.50 -36.29
N GLU A 185 18.11 6.18 -36.10
CA GLU A 185 17.79 5.18 -37.13
C GLU A 185 16.36 4.63 -37.04
N LEU A 186 15.77 4.51 -35.84
CA LEU A 186 14.44 3.94 -35.56
C LEU A 186 13.40 5.00 -35.21
N GLY A 187 13.80 6.25 -34.99
CA GLY A 187 12.91 7.35 -34.62
C GLY A 187 12.46 7.30 -33.15
N THR A 188 11.49 8.15 -32.79
CA THR A 188 11.01 8.27 -31.40
C THR A 188 10.14 7.08 -31.00
N VAL A 189 10.66 6.20 -30.13
CA VAL A 189 9.91 5.07 -29.55
C VAL A 189 9.48 5.42 -28.11
N PRO A 190 8.17 5.43 -27.79
CA PRO A 190 7.71 5.69 -26.43
C PRO A 190 8.04 4.52 -25.51
N CYS A 191 8.54 4.82 -24.30
CA CYS A 191 8.76 3.84 -23.25
C CYS A 191 8.00 4.24 -21.98
N ASN A 192 6.99 3.45 -21.63
CA ASN A 192 6.14 3.72 -20.47
C ASN A 192 6.46 2.72 -19.36
N GLY A 193 6.73 3.25 -18.18
CA GLY A 193 6.77 2.50 -16.93
C GLY A 193 5.35 2.08 -16.52
N ASN A 194 5.26 0.99 -15.79
CA ASN A 194 3.99 0.46 -15.31
C ASN A 194 3.45 1.31 -14.16
N ALA A 195 2.14 1.53 -14.13
CA ALA A 195 1.49 2.06 -12.92
C ALA A 195 1.61 1.04 -11.76
N GLY A 196 1.69 1.56 -10.55
CA GLY A 196 1.64 0.79 -9.33
C GLY A 196 0.24 0.23 -9.10
N ALA A 197 0.17 -0.93 -8.46
CA ALA A 197 -1.06 -1.48 -7.91
C ALA A 197 -1.63 -0.58 -6.80
N ASP A 198 -2.95 -0.42 -6.84
CA ASP A 198 -3.76 0.28 -5.85
C ASP A 198 -3.77 -0.42 -4.50
N ALA A 199 -4.05 0.35 -3.45
CA ALA A 199 -4.29 -0.17 -2.12
C ALA A 199 -5.65 -0.85 -2.01
N SER A 200 -5.77 -1.69 -0.98
CA SER A 200 -7.03 -2.26 -0.54
C SER A 200 -7.12 -2.30 0.97
N ALA A 201 -8.33 -2.52 1.47
CA ALA A 201 -8.58 -2.81 2.87
C ALA A 201 -9.76 -3.75 3.01
N SER A 202 -9.74 -4.57 4.06
CA SER A 202 -10.84 -5.44 4.46
C SER A 202 -11.21 -5.16 5.91
N VAL A 203 -12.51 -5.18 6.17
CA VAL A 203 -13.09 -5.09 7.51
C VAL A 203 -13.99 -6.29 7.70
N SER A 204 -13.73 -7.11 8.69
CA SER A 204 -14.52 -8.30 9.00
C SER A 204 -14.90 -8.34 10.47
N TRP A 205 -16.05 -8.94 10.76
CA TRP A 205 -16.56 -9.01 12.13
C TRP A 205 -17.34 -10.29 12.38
N THR A 206 -17.38 -10.69 13.65
CA THR A 206 -18.20 -11.80 14.14
C THR A 206 -18.93 -11.46 15.41
#